data_AF-A0A9E2B8N0-F1
#
_entry.id   AF-A0A9E2B8N0-F1
#
_cell.length_a   1.000
_cell.length_b   1.000
_cell.length_c   1.000
_cell.angle_alpha   90.00
_cell.angle_beta   90.00
_cell.angle_gamma   90.00
#
_symmetry.space_group_name_H-M   'P 1'
#
loop_
_entity.id
_entity.type
_entity.pdbx_description
1 polymer ?
#
loop_
_entity_poly.entity_id
_entity_poly.type
_entity_poly.pdbx_seq_one_letter_code
_entity_poly.pdbx_strand_id
1 'polypeptide(L)'
;SAVYLLCMRNCYTDEKYDDNVVERNGYVAQQDVVIVEKLHPMLTPDTNTKEFMLPADKCILLYRESMKEWENNGWKIDIDAVAASGQKVAYAIPSPGRREQKGWVLDEIPLVQLSDEEAADLAAG
;
A
#
# COMPACT_ATOMS: atom_id res chain seq x y z
N SER A 1 4.88 -2.19 -10.54
CA SER A 1 3.49 -2.29 -10.07
C SER A 1 2.54 -1.91 -11.19
N ALA A 2 1.40 -2.59 -11.33
CA ALA A 2 0.35 -2.16 -12.26
C ALA A 2 -0.62 -1.23 -11.51
N VAL A 3 -0.98 -0.12 -12.15
CA VAL A 3 -2.00 0.81 -11.64
C VAL A 3 -3.25 0.62 -12.49
N TYR A 4 -4.39 0.45 -11.83
CA TYR A 4 -5.69 0.27 -12.50
C TYR A 4 -6.62 1.42 -12.11
N LEU A 5 -7.31 1.98 -13.09
CA LEU A 5 -8.33 3.00 -12.88
C LEU A 5 -9.68 2.46 -13.38
N LEU A 6 -10.65 2.38 -12.48
CA LEU A 6 -12.06 2.16 -12.82
C LEU A 6 -12.81 3.47 -12.58
N CYS A 7 -13.40 4.03 -13.63
CA CYS A 7 -14.17 5.28 -13.56
C CYS A 7 -15.67 4.97 -13.62
N MET A 8 -16.40 5.27 -12.55
CA MET A 8 -17.86 5.23 -12.52
C MET A 8 -18.39 6.66 -12.59
N ARG A 9 -19.33 6.92 -13.50
CA ARG A 9 -19.85 8.27 -13.77
C ARG A 9 -21.37 8.30 -13.72
N ASN A 10 -21.92 9.36 -13.14
CA ASN A 10 -23.35 9.67 -13.13
C ASN A 10 -23.71 10.83 -14.09
N CYS A 11 -22.71 11.41 -14.75
CA CYS A 11 -22.83 12.41 -15.80
C CYS A 11 -22.05 11.95 -17.04
N TYR A 12 -22.35 12.52 -18.20
CA TYR A 12 -21.80 12.07 -19.49
C TYR A 12 -21.97 10.56 -19.69
N THR A 13 -23.11 10.00 -19.32
CA THR A 13 -23.31 8.54 -19.27
C THR A 13 -23.38 7.86 -20.62
N ASP A 14 -23.71 8.60 -21.70
CA ASP A 14 -23.78 8.04 -23.05
C ASP A 14 -22.42 7.50 -23.52
N GLU A 15 -22.43 6.36 -24.20
CA GLU A 15 -21.23 5.64 -24.68
C GLU A 15 -20.29 6.53 -25.52
N LYS A 16 -20.84 7.48 -26.29
CA LYS A 16 -20.06 8.46 -27.08
C LYS A 16 -19.06 9.28 -26.27
N TYR A 17 -19.19 9.35 -24.95
CA TYR A 17 -18.28 10.07 -24.07
C TYR A 17 -17.24 9.16 -23.39
N ASP A 18 -17.29 7.84 -23.57
CA ASP A 18 -16.36 6.89 -22.95
C ASP A 18 -14.92 7.19 -23.35
N ASP A 19 -14.65 7.25 -24.66
CA ASP A 19 -13.31 7.50 -25.19
C ASP A 19 -12.73 8.82 -24.67
N ASN A 20 -13.54 9.88 -24.62
CA ASN A 20 -13.09 11.17 -24.13
C ASN A 20 -12.72 11.13 -22.64
N VAL A 21 -13.50 10.43 -21.81
CA VAL A 21 -13.20 10.29 -20.38
C VAL A 21 -11.94 9.46 -20.18
N VAL A 22 -11.78 8.36 -20.91
CA VAL A 22 -10.58 7.52 -20.86
C VAL A 22 -9.35 8.32 -21.29
N GLU A 23 -9.43 9.05 -22.40
CA GLU A 23 -8.32 9.87 -22.91
C GLU A 23 -7.92 10.96 -21.92
N ARG A 24 -8.90 11.66 -21.33
CA ARG A 24 -8.62 12.72 -20.35
C ARG A 24 -7.99 12.20 -19.07
N ASN A 25 -8.50 11.10 -18.52
CA ASN A 25 -7.90 10.46 -17.36
C ASN A 25 -6.48 9.96 -17.66
N GLY A 26 -6.29 9.34 -18.82
CA GLY A 26 -4.98 8.88 -19.28
C GLY A 26 -3.99 10.02 -19.46
N TYR A 27 -4.43 11.15 -20.02
CA TYR A 27 -3.59 12.34 -20.18
C TYR A 27 -3.08 12.87 -18.84
N VAL A 28 -3.96 13.00 -17.83
CA VAL A 28 -3.54 13.47 -16.49
C VAL A 28 -2.59 12.48 -15.85
N ALA A 29 -2.88 11.18 -15.91
CA ALA A 29 -2.01 10.14 -15.36
C ALA A 29 -0.61 10.18 -15.99
N GLN A 30 -0.50 10.41 -17.31
CA GLN A 30 0.79 10.53 -17.98
C GLN A 30 1.60 11.74 -17.50
N GLN A 31 0.93 12.86 -17.19
CA GLN A 31 1.61 14.03 -16.63
C GLN A 31 2.18 13.72 -15.24
N ASP A 32 1.40 13.04 -14.40
CA ASP A 32 1.82 12.68 -13.03
C ASP A 32 2.97 11.67 -13.04
N VAL A 33 2.93 10.66 -13.91
CA VAL A 33 3.98 9.63 -14.05
C VAL A 33 5.35 10.26 -14.29
N VAL A 34 5.44 11.27 -15.18
CA VAL A 34 6.72 11.94 -15.52
C VAL A 34 7.38 12.59 -14.30
N ILE A 35 6.60 13.04 -13.33
CA ILE A 35 7.10 13.65 -12.10
C ILE A 35 7.41 12.59 -11.06
N VAL A 36 6.49 11.65 -10.83
CA VAL A 36 6.62 10.59 -9.81
C VAL A 36 7.83 9.71 -10.07
N GLU A 37 8.11 9.34 -11.34
CA GLU A 37 9.27 8.50 -11.70
C GLU A 37 10.63 9.18 -11.46
N LYS A 38 10.66 10.51 -11.33
CA LYS A 38 11.89 11.27 -11.09
C LYS A 38 12.14 11.56 -9.61
N LEU A 39 11.25 11.15 -8.72
CA LEU A 39 11.43 11.32 -7.28
C LEU A 39 12.57 10.45 -6.76
N HIS A 40 13.42 11.04 -5.93
CA HIS A 40 14.54 10.36 -5.29
C HIS A 40 14.61 10.70 -3.79
N PRO A 41 14.68 9.69 -2.90
CA PRO A 41 14.59 8.25 -3.19
C PRO A 41 13.22 7.87 -3.77
N MET A 42 13.17 6.77 -4.53
CA MET A 42 11.90 6.30 -5.11
C MET A 42 10.92 5.89 -3.99
N LEU A 43 11.42 5.17 -2.99
CA LEU A 43 10.64 4.90 -1.80
C LEU A 43 10.73 6.08 -0.85
N THR A 44 9.57 6.57 -0.42
CA THR A 44 9.45 7.56 0.65
C THR A 44 10.18 7.05 1.91
N PRO A 45 10.95 7.90 2.61
CA PRO A 45 11.57 7.53 3.86
C PRO A 45 10.54 7.10 4.92
N ASP A 46 10.89 6.14 5.78
CA ASP A 46 10.00 5.63 6.85
C ASP A 46 9.65 6.69 7.92
N THR A 47 10.41 7.80 7.94
CA THR A 47 10.20 8.92 8.86
C THR A 47 9.83 10.20 8.12
N ASN A 48 8.85 10.92 8.65
CA ASN A 48 8.43 12.21 8.11
C ASN A 48 9.50 13.31 8.30
N THR A 49 10.56 13.07 9.08
CA THR A 49 11.61 14.07 9.36
C THR A 49 12.57 14.29 8.19
N LYS A 50 12.51 13.42 7.18
CA LYS A 50 13.36 13.49 5.98
C LYS A 50 12.66 14.13 4.78
N GLU A 51 11.44 14.62 4.98
CA GLU A 51 10.67 15.36 3.98
C GLU A 51 10.10 16.64 4.61
N PHE A 52 10.05 17.73 3.83
CA PHE A 52 9.49 18.99 4.29
C PHE A 52 8.01 19.06 3.92
N MET A 53 7.15 18.97 4.93
CA MET A 53 5.69 18.90 4.75
C MET A 53 5.04 20.28 4.95
N LEU A 54 4.08 20.62 4.10
CA LEU A 54 3.29 21.83 4.18
C LEU A 54 1.91 21.53 4.80
N PRO A 55 1.17 22.56 5.29
CA PRO A 55 -0.19 22.36 5.80
C PRO A 55 -1.16 21.73 4.79
N ALA A 56 -0.91 21.89 3.49
CA ALA A 56 -1.70 21.27 2.43
C ALA A 56 -1.53 19.74 2.36
N ASP A 57 -0.44 19.20 2.91
CA ASP A 57 -0.08 17.77 2.84
C ASP A 57 -0.71 16.94 3.97
N LYS A 58 -1.70 17.50 4.67
CA LYS A 58 -2.34 16.87 5.82
C LYS A 58 -2.94 15.49 5.49
N CYS A 59 -3.48 15.30 4.29
CA CYS A 59 -4.02 14.01 3.87
C CYS A 59 -2.94 12.92 3.78
N ILE A 60 -1.73 13.28 3.32
CA ILE A 60 -0.59 12.37 3.22
C ILE A 60 -0.11 11.99 4.63
N LEU A 61 -0.07 12.95 5.56
CA LEU A 61 0.31 12.69 6.94
C LEU A 61 -0.64 11.70 7.63
N LEU A 62 -1.96 11.91 7.51
CA LEU A 62 -2.96 11.00 8.09
C LEU A 62 -2.88 9.59 7.49
N TYR A 63 -2.61 9.49 6.19
CA TYR A 63 -2.37 8.20 5.54
C TYR A 63 -1.15 7.50 6.14
N ARG A 64 -0.03 8.21 6.31
CA ARG A 64 1.19 7.64 6.91
C ARG A 64 1.01 7.23 8.37
N GLU A 65 0.25 7.99 9.14
CA GLU A 65 -0.11 7.63 10.53
C GLU A 65 -0.92 6.33 10.57
N SER A 66 -1.91 6.19 9.68
CA SER A 66 -2.71 4.96 9.57
C SER A 66 -1.85 3.76 9.16
N MET A 67 -0.91 3.95 8.23
CA MET A 67 0.03 2.90 7.83
C MET A 67 0.89 2.43 9.01
N LYS A 68 1.41 3.35 9.82
CA LYS A 68 2.18 3.02 11.03
C LYS A 68 1.35 2.26 12.05
N GLU A 69 0.10 2.65 12.25
CA GLU A 69 -0.81 1.92 13.14
C GLU A 69 -0.98 0.46 12.68
N TRP A 70 -1.16 0.22 11.38
CA TRP A 70 -1.30 -1.14 10.85
C TRP A 70 0.00 -1.95 10.89
N GLU A 71 1.15 -1.29 10.69
CA GLU A 71 2.47 -1.88 10.91
C GLU A 71 2.64 -2.32 12.37
N ASN A 72 2.24 -1.47 13.31
CA ASN A 72 2.24 -1.74 14.75
C ASN A 72 1.26 -2.84 15.17
N ASN A 73 0.23 -3.10 14.38
CA ASN A 73 -0.65 -4.26 14.57
C ASN A 73 -0.05 -5.55 13.96
N GLY A 74 1.13 -5.47 13.34
CA GLY A 74 1.82 -6.59 12.69
C GLY A 74 1.15 -7.03 11.39
N TRP A 75 0.44 -6.13 10.68
CA TRP A 75 -0.34 -6.50 9.48
C TRP A 75 0.40 -6.29 8.16
N LYS A 76 1.57 -5.64 8.19
CA LYS A 76 2.37 -5.38 6.98
C LYS A 76 2.98 -6.66 6.46
N ILE A 77 2.73 -6.97 5.19
CA ILE A 77 3.37 -8.08 4.48
C ILE A 77 4.84 -7.76 4.29
N ASP A 78 5.70 -8.73 4.62
CA ASP A 78 7.12 -8.67 4.30
C ASP A 78 7.32 -9.00 2.81
N ILE A 79 7.30 -7.95 1.99
CA ILE A 79 7.40 -8.10 0.53
C ILE A 79 8.77 -8.63 0.10
N ASP A 80 9.82 -8.39 0.89
CA ASP A 80 11.17 -8.85 0.59
C ASP A 80 11.27 -10.36 0.86
N ALA A 81 10.70 -10.85 1.95
CA ALA A 81 10.59 -12.28 2.22
C ALA A 81 9.73 -13.00 1.16
N VAL A 82 8.60 -12.40 0.75
CA VAL A 82 7.78 -12.93 -0.35
C VAL A 82 8.59 -12.98 -1.65
N ALA A 83 9.28 -11.89 -2.00
CA ALA A 83 10.09 -11.83 -3.21
C ALA A 83 11.25 -12.84 -3.19
N ALA A 84 11.89 -13.04 -2.04
CA ALA A 84 12.97 -14.01 -1.85
C ALA A 84 12.50 -15.47 -2.05
N SER A 85 11.26 -15.78 -1.68
CA SER A 85 10.66 -17.10 -1.95
C SER A 85 10.38 -17.34 -3.45
N GLY A 86 10.32 -16.25 -4.24
CA GLY A 86 9.98 -16.28 -5.66
C GLY A 86 8.58 -16.82 -5.93
N GLN A 87 8.37 -17.43 -7.10
CA GLN A 87 7.09 -18.07 -7.47
C GLN A 87 6.99 -19.53 -7.00
N LYS A 88 7.83 -19.94 -6.04
CA LYS A 88 7.94 -21.35 -5.61
C LYS A 88 7.01 -21.68 -4.46
N VAL A 89 6.52 -20.67 -3.75
CA VAL A 89 5.66 -20.82 -2.58
C VAL A 89 4.36 -20.08 -2.85
N ALA A 90 3.24 -20.77 -2.64
CA ALA A 90 1.93 -20.16 -2.61
C ALA A 90 1.58 -19.84 -1.16
N TYR A 91 1.46 -18.56 -0.85
CA TYR A 91 1.04 -18.10 0.47
C TYR A 91 -0.46 -17.85 0.51
N ALA A 92 -1.02 -17.91 1.71
CA ALA A 92 -2.36 -17.45 2.00
C ALA A 92 -2.34 -16.21 2.91
N ILE A 93 -3.32 -15.32 2.71
CA ILE A 93 -3.53 -14.19 3.62
C ILE A 93 -3.92 -14.73 5.01
N PRO A 94 -3.36 -14.18 6.11
CA PRO A 94 -3.67 -14.60 7.46
C PRO A 94 -5.16 -14.37 7.75
N SER A 95 -5.75 -15.25 8.54
CA SER A 95 -7.16 -15.10 8.93
C SER A 95 -7.39 -15.64 10.33
N PRO A 96 -8.41 -15.14 11.07
CA PRO A 96 -8.71 -15.62 12.41
C PRO A 96 -8.92 -17.14 12.48
N GLY A 97 -9.55 -17.73 11.45
CA GLY A 97 -9.80 -19.18 11.38
C GLY A 97 -8.54 -20.04 11.38
N ARG A 98 -7.38 -19.49 10.96
CA ARG A 98 -6.09 -20.19 11.05
C ARG A 98 -5.59 -20.39 12.48
N ARG A 99 -6.05 -19.57 13.42
CA ARG A 99 -5.77 -19.71 14.86
C ARG A 99 -6.61 -20.82 15.52
N GLU A 100 -7.79 -21.08 14.96
CA GLU A 100 -8.76 -22.02 15.52
C GLU A 100 -8.60 -23.44 14.96
N GLN A 101 -8.17 -23.56 13.70
CA GLN A 101 -8.09 -24.83 12.98
C GLN A 101 -6.67 -25.14 12.55
N LYS A 102 -6.25 -26.40 12.73
CA LYS A 102 -4.94 -26.91 12.30
C LYS A 102 -5.04 -27.58 10.93
N GLY A 103 -3.89 -27.81 10.28
CA GLY A 103 -3.81 -28.60 9.04
C GLY A 103 -3.95 -27.81 7.74
N TRP A 104 -3.65 -26.51 7.76
CA TRP A 104 -3.60 -25.70 6.55
C TRP A 104 -2.47 -26.17 5.63
N VAL A 105 -2.77 -26.30 4.33
CA VAL A 105 -1.81 -26.74 3.31
C VAL A 105 -0.89 -25.61 2.86
N LEU A 106 -1.41 -24.39 2.80
CA LEU A 106 -0.65 -23.20 2.40
C LEU A 106 -0.15 -22.47 3.64
N ASP A 107 1.12 -22.10 3.61
CA ASP A 107 1.77 -21.26 4.62
C ASP A 107 1.12 -19.88 4.66
N GLU A 108 1.13 -19.27 5.84
CA GLU A 108 0.75 -17.86 5.97
C GLU A 108 1.79 -16.99 5.27
N ILE A 109 1.32 -15.93 4.62
CA ILE A 109 2.22 -14.94 4.02
C ILE A 109 3.08 -14.30 5.12
N PRO A 110 4.40 -14.14 4.91
CA PRO A 110 5.25 -13.54 5.92
C PRO A 110 4.84 -12.09 6.17
N LEU A 111 4.78 -11.72 7.44
CA LEU A 111 4.50 -10.37 7.91
C LEU A 111 5.76 -9.79 8.57
N VAL A 112 5.96 -8.49 8.42
CA VAL A 112 7.02 -7.75 9.09
C VAL A 112 6.81 -7.88 10.60
N GLN A 113 7.83 -8.40 11.29
CA GLN A 113 7.82 -8.45 12.75
C GLN A 113 8.20 -7.08 13.29
N LEU A 114 7.47 -6.61 14.31
CA LEU A 114 7.88 -5.43 15.06
C LEU A 114 9.18 -5.73 15.79
N SER A 115 10.10 -4.77 15.81
CA SER A 115 11.26 -4.88 16.68
C SER A 115 10.84 -4.84 18.15
N ASP A 116 11.63 -5.44 19.04
CA ASP A 116 11.33 -5.48 20.49
C ASP A 116 11.17 -4.07 21.10
N GLU A 117 11.85 -3.07 20.52
CA GLU A 117 11.80 -1.67 20.94
C GLU A 117 10.48 -1.00 20.52
N GLU A 118 10.01 -1.25 19.29
CA GLU A 118 8.72 -0.75 18.78
C GLU A 118 7.52 -1.44 19.45
N ALA A 119 7.65 -2.73 19.77
CA ALA A 119 6.65 -3.46 20.53
C ALA A 119 6.51 -2.96 21.97
N ALA A 120 7.62 -2.53 22.59
CA ALA A 120 7.63 -1.97 23.94
C ALA A 120 6.99 -0.57 24.01
N ASP A 121 7.27 0.30 23.03
CA ASP A 121 6.64 1.62 22.93
C ASP A 121 5.13 1.53 22.72
N LEU A 122 4.66 0.52 21.96
CA LEU A 122 3.24 0.28 21.75
C LEU A 122 2.51 -0.20 23.02
N ALA A 123 3.19 -0.97 23.88
CA ALA A 123 2.63 -1.47 25.13
C ALA A 123 2.58 -0.40 26.24
N ALA A 124 3.28 0.72 26.06
CA ALA A 124 3.39 1.81 27.03
C ALA A 124 2.39 2.97 26.79
N GLY A 125 1.70 3.00 25.65
CA GLY A 125 0.65 3.98 25.29
C GLY A 125 -0.76 3.49 25.54
#